data_AF-A0A7S2WYC4-F1
#
_entry.id   AF-A0A7S2WYC4-F1
#
_cell.length_a   1.000
_cell.length_b   1.000
_cell.length_c   1.000
_cell.angle_alpha   90.00
_cell.angle_beta   90.00
_cell.angle_gamma   90.00
#
_symmetry.space_group_name_H-M   'P 1'
#
loop_
_entity.id
_entity.type
_entity.pdbx_description
1 polymer ?
#
loop_
_entity_poly.entity_id
_entity_poly.type
_entity_poly.pdbx_seq_one_letter_code
_entity_poly.pdbx_strand_id
1 'polypeptide(L)'
;WKKVALPLRTDLTRERLFEQMPCFSLGWFEWVFRSFERKKGESKKWRNGESSSYLYDSDLMHLAAFQGSKKVMKWLVSQGIPLKIKRKYSESGDNEVVAVGGAAAGGHIAVLEWLRSK
;
A
#
# COMPACT_ATOMS: atom_id res chain seq x y z
N TRP A 1 -7.20 5.59 47.76
CA TRP A 1 -7.83 6.36 46.66
C TRP A 1 -8.14 5.38 45.54
N LYS A 2 -9.41 5.24 45.13
CA LYS A 2 -9.79 4.33 44.04
C LYS A 2 -9.51 5.01 42.71
N LYS A 3 -8.62 4.44 41.89
CA LYS A 3 -8.46 4.85 40.49
C LYS A 3 -9.79 4.55 39.78
N VAL A 4 -10.52 5.60 39.40
CA VAL A 4 -11.66 5.45 38.50
C VAL A 4 -11.09 5.07 37.14
N ALA A 5 -11.37 3.85 36.70
CA ALA A 5 -10.97 3.41 35.36
C ALA A 5 -11.71 4.27 34.34
N LEU A 6 -10.95 5.00 33.52
CA LEU A 6 -11.53 5.71 32.39
C LEU A 6 -12.17 4.69 31.45
N PRO A 7 -13.37 4.96 30.91
CA PRO A 7 -14.00 4.06 29.96
C PRO A 7 -13.06 3.83 28.77
N LEU A 8 -12.95 2.57 28.34
CA LEU A 8 -12.24 2.19 27.12
C LEU A 8 -12.89 2.93 25.94
N ARG A 9 -12.24 4.01 25.50
CA ARG A 9 -12.66 4.81 24.35
C ARG A 9 -11.76 4.48 23.18
N THR A 10 -12.31 3.79 22.18
CA THR A 10 -11.62 3.56 20.92
C THR A 10 -11.60 4.87 20.16
N ASP A 11 -10.41 5.44 20.01
CA ASP A 11 -10.17 6.67 19.26
C ASP A 11 -9.79 6.29 17.82
N LEU A 12 -10.77 6.45 16.93
CA LEU A 12 -10.68 6.16 15.51
C LEU A 12 -10.41 7.42 14.67
N THR A 13 -9.86 8.47 15.29
CA THR A 13 -9.44 9.66 14.54
C THR A 13 -8.39 9.28 13.50
N ARG A 14 -8.39 10.01 12.38
CA ARG A 14 -7.46 9.76 11.28
C ARG A 14 -6.01 9.78 11.78
N GLU A 15 -5.64 10.79 12.56
CA GLU A 15 -4.29 10.93 13.12
C GLU A 15 -3.86 9.68 13.89
N ARG A 16 -4.68 9.21 14.82
CA ARG A 16 -4.35 8.03 15.63
C ARG A 16 -4.29 6.74 14.82
N LEU A 17 -5.17 6.58 13.83
CA LEU A 17 -5.11 5.43 12.91
C LEU A 17 -3.83 5.44 12.06
N PHE A 18 -3.35 6.62 11.67
CA PHE A 18 -2.07 6.76 10.94
C PHE A 18 -0.87 6.47 11.84
N GLU A 19 -0.88 6.92 13.11
CA GLU A 19 0.18 6.61 14.08
C GLU A 19 0.26 5.12 14.43
N GLN A 20 -0.90 4.48 14.56
CA GLN A 20 -1.00 3.05 14.89
C GLN A 20 -1.04 2.15 13.65
N MET A 21 -0.85 2.72 12.46
CA MET A 21 -1.05 2.01 11.22
C MET A 21 -0.11 0.81 11.15
N PRO A 22 -0.63 -0.42 11.04
CA PRO A 22 0.21 -1.60 11.12
C PRO A 22 1.15 -1.66 9.92
N CYS A 23 2.42 -1.99 10.16
CA CYS A 23 3.34 -2.41 9.11
C CYS A 23 3.20 -3.92 8.92
N PHE A 24 2.81 -4.36 7.73
CA PHE A 24 2.64 -5.78 7.45
C PHE A 24 3.99 -6.46 7.21
N SER A 25 4.14 -7.68 7.74
CA SER A 25 5.34 -8.48 7.55
C SER A 25 5.40 -9.03 6.12
N LEU A 26 6.59 -9.43 5.65
CA LEU A 26 6.72 -10.14 4.39
C LEU A 26 5.82 -11.38 4.32
N GLY A 27 5.68 -12.12 5.43
CA GLY A 27 4.80 -13.29 5.50
C GLY A 27 3.32 -12.96 5.26
N TRP A 28 2.86 -11.78 5.70
CA TRP A 28 1.50 -11.32 5.38
C TRP A 28 1.34 -11.06 3.87
N PHE A 29 2.32 -10.40 3.24
CA PHE A 29 2.31 -10.19 1.78
C PHE A 29 2.36 -11.52 1.01
N GLU A 30 3.18 -12.47 1.45
CA GLU A 30 3.26 -13.81 0.89
C GLU A 30 1.92 -14.56 0.98
N TRP A 31 1.26 -14.48 2.14
CA TRP A 31 -0.06 -15.07 2.35
C TRP A 31 -1.10 -14.43 1.41
N VAL A 32 -1.21 -13.10 1.38
CA VAL A 32 -2.16 -12.41 0.47
C VAL A 32 -1.90 -12.77 -0.98
N PHE A 33 -0.64 -12.75 -1.41
CA PHE A 33 -0.25 -13.04 -2.79
C PHE A 33 -0.66 -14.44 -3.26
N ARG A 34 -0.69 -15.42 -2.34
CA ARG A 34 -1.03 -16.82 -2.60
C ARG A 34 -2.52 -17.12 -2.42
N SER A 35 -3.17 -16.44 -1.49
CA SER A 35 -4.54 -16.78 -1.07
C SER A 35 -5.63 -16.05 -1.87
N PHE A 36 -5.33 -14.91 -2.49
CA PHE A 36 -6.33 -14.10 -3.19
C PHE A 36 -6.19 -14.24 -4.72
N GLU A 37 -7.32 -14.17 -5.42
CA GLU A 37 -7.31 -14.07 -6.88
C GLU A 37 -6.67 -12.74 -7.30
N ARG A 38 -5.64 -12.82 -8.16
CA ARG A 38 -4.86 -11.65 -8.58
C ARG A 38 -5.00 -11.34 -10.05
N LYS A 39 -5.06 -10.05 -10.38
CA LYS A 39 -4.97 -9.54 -11.74
C LYS A 39 -3.69 -8.75 -11.95
N LYS A 40 -3.06 -9.02 -13.10
CA LYS A 40 -1.80 -8.37 -13.48
C LYS A 40 -1.98 -6.86 -13.69
N GLY A 41 -1.04 -6.08 -13.18
CA GLY A 41 -0.99 -4.62 -13.39
C GLY A 41 -1.96 -3.81 -12.51
N GLU A 42 -2.68 -2.89 -13.13
CA GLU A 42 -3.57 -1.92 -12.46
C GLU A 42 -5.02 -2.06 -12.94
N SER A 43 -5.96 -1.63 -12.08
CA SER A 43 -7.36 -1.50 -12.45
C SER A 43 -7.56 -0.56 -13.64
N LYS A 44 -8.32 -1.02 -14.63
CA LYS A 44 -8.70 -0.20 -15.80
C LYS A 44 -9.72 0.89 -15.44
N LYS A 45 -10.38 0.76 -14.28
CA LYS A 45 -11.39 1.69 -13.79
C LYS A 45 -10.94 2.28 -12.47
N TRP A 46 -11.21 3.56 -12.29
CA TRP A 46 -11.04 4.21 -10.99
C TRP A 46 -12.08 3.60 -10.03
N ARG A 47 -11.63 3.08 -8.88
CA ARG A 47 -12.48 2.27 -7.99
C ARG A 47 -13.26 3.10 -6.97
N ASN A 48 -12.87 4.33 -6.63
CA ASN A 48 -13.55 5.20 -5.64
C ASN A 48 -14.18 4.50 -4.40
N GLY A 49 -13.55 3.48 -3.83
CA GLY A 49 -14.12 2.72 -2.70
C GLY A 49 -15.08 1.58 -3.07
N GLU A 50 -15.35 1.36 -4.35
CA GLU A 50 -15.99 0.13 -4.85
C GLU A 50 -15.10 -1.07 -4.56
N SER A 51 -15.67 -2.05 -3.86
CA SER A 51 -15.03 -3.32 -3.60
C SER A 51 -14.89 -4.12 -4.89
N SER A 52 -13.72 -4.73 -5.09
CA SER A 52 -13.45 -5.65 -6.18
C SER A 52 -13.18 -7.04 -5.63
N SER A 53 -13.63 -8.08 -6.33
CA SER A 53 -13.37 -9.48 -5.94
C SER A 53 -11.93 -9.91 -6.14
N TYR A 54 -11.14 -9.13 -6.90
CA TYR A 54 -9.75 -9.43 -7.22
C TYR A 54 -8.80 -8.34 -6.74
N LEU A 55 -7.58 -8.77 -6.42
CA LEU A 55 -6.50 -7.89 -6.01
C LEU A 55 -5.58 -7.60 -7.20
N TYR A 56 -5.24 -6.34 -7.43
CA TYR A 56 -4.29 -5.98 -8.50
C TYR A 56 -2.86 -5.96 -8.00
N ASP A 57 -1.90 -6.26 -8.88
CA ASP A 57 -0.46 -6.14 -8.54
C ASP A 57 -0.10 -4.74 -8.00
N SER A 58 -0.73 -3.70 -8.54
CA SER A 58 -0.65 -2.32 -8.06
C SER A 58 -1.05 -2.17 -6.59
N ASP A 59 -2.04 -2.92 -6.09
CA ASP A 59 -2.51 -2.80 -4.71
C ASP A 59 -1.44 -3.23 -3.71
N LEU A 60 -0.77 -4.36 -3.98
CA LEU A 60 0.34 -4.83 -3.14
C LEU A 60 1.56 -3.93 -3.28
N MET A 61 1.89 -3.48 -4.49
CA MET A 61 3.04 -2.58 -4.71
C MET A 61 2.82 -1.23 -4.03
N HIS A 62 1.61 -0.67 -4.10
CA HIS A 62 1.22 0.56 -3.43
C HIS A 62 1.38 0.42 -1.92
N LEU A 63 0.78 -0.62 -1.33
CA LEU A 63 0.83 -0.84 0.12
C LEU A 63 2.26 -1.06 0.62
N ALA A 64 3.06 -1.86 -0.10
CA ALA A 64 4.46 -2.08 0.26
C ALA A 64 5.29 -0.78 0.23
N ALA A 65 5.07 0.07 -0.77
CA ALA A 65 5.73 1.36 -0.88
C ALA A 65 5.25 2.34 0.20
N PHE A 66 3.94 2.37 0.45
CA PHE A 66 3.29 3.16 1.48
C PHE A 66 3.71 2.79 2.90
N GLN A 67 4.13 1.54 3.13
CA GLN A 67 4.76 1.08 4.38
C GLN A 67 6.29 1.16 4.35
N GLY A 68 6.88 1.68 3.26
CA GLY A 68 8.32 1.90 3.15
C GLY A 68 9.14 0.62 3.00
N SER A 69 8.49 -0.51 2.72
CA SER A 69 9.10 -1.83 2.78
C SER A 69 9.82 -2.19 1.47
N LYS A 70 11.05 -1.67 1.31
CA LYS A 70 11.93 -2.05 0.18
C LYS A 70 12.11 -3.56 0.06
N LYS A 71 12.09 -4.28 1.18
CA LYS A 71 12.18 -5.75 1.22
C LYS A 71 11.01 -6.38 0.48
N VAL A 72 9.78 -5.99 0.82
CA VAL A 72 8.57 -6.50 0.17
C VAL A 72 8.52 -6.07 -1.29
N MET A 73 8.84 -4.82 -1.62
CA MET A 73 8.86 -4.35 -3.01
C MET A 73 9.81 -5.17 -3.89
N LYS A 74 11.03 -5.46 -3.41
CA LYS A 74 11.98 -6.34 -4.13
C LYS A 74 11.45 -7.76 -4.30
N TRP A 75 10.80 -8.29 -3.26
CA TRP A 75 10.17 -9.61 -3.32
C TRP A 75 9.02 -9.65 -4.34
N LEU A 76 8.14 -8.64 -4.37
CA LEU A 76 7.07 -8.54 -5.38
C LEU A 76 7.66 -8.52 -6.80
N VAL A 77 8.74 -7.76 -7.02
CA VAL A 77 9.46 -7.75 -8.31
C VAL A 77 10.01 -9.12 -8.67
N SER A 78 10.56 -9.87 -7.71
CA SER A 78 11.03 -11.24 -7.98
C SER A 78 9.89 -12.22 -8.28
N GLN A 79 8.65 -11.91 -7.90
CA GLN A 79 7.46 -12.68 -8.29
C GLN A 79 6.91 -12.29 -9.68
N GLY A 80 7.61 -11.40 -10.41
CA GLY A 80 7.21 -10.94 -11.75
C GLY A 80 6.27 -9.73 -11.76
N ILE A 81 6.04 -9.07 -10.60
CA ILE A 81 5.28 -7.82 -10.55
C ILE A 81 6.17 -6.66 -11.02
N PRO A 82 5.80 -5.89 -12.05
CA PRO A 82 6.60 -4.75 -12.49
C PRO A 82 6.73 -3.69 -11.39
N LEU A 83 7.92 -3.11 -11.22
CA LEU A 83 8.12 -2.01 -10.27
C LEU A 83 7.43 -0.71 -10.74
N LYS A 84 7.43 -0.47 -12.06
CA LYS A 84 6.92 0.75 -12.69
C LYS A 84 5.46 0.57 -13.17
N ILE A 85 4.57 0.13 -12.28
CA ILE A 85 3.12 0.08 -12.58
C ILE A 85 2.57 1.50 -12.55
N LYS A 86 1.86 1.88 -13.61
CA LYS A 86 1.18 3.17 -13.71
C LYS A 86 -0.25 3.05 -13.22
N ARG A 87 -0.68 4.00 -12.39
CA ARG A 87 -2.07 4.18 -11.97
C ARG A 87 -2.67 5.43 -12.59
N LYS A 88 -3.88 5.26 -13.11
CA LYS A 88 -4.70 6.35 -13.61
C LYS A 88 -5.42 6.98 -12.43
N TYR A 89 -5.04 8.20 -12.07
CA TYR A 89 -5.68 8.96 -10.98
C TYR A 89 -6.89 9.75 -11.45
N SER A 90 -6.96 10.08 -12.74
CA SER A 90 -8.02 10.89 -13.34
C SER A 90 -8.17 10.56 -14.84
N GLU A 91 -9.27 11.00 -15.44
CA GLU A 91 -9.46 10.94 -16.89
C GLU A 91 -8.45 11.81 -17.67
N SER A 92 -7.80 12.78 -17.02
CA SER A 92 -6.82 13.70 -17.64
C SER A 92 -5.51 13.03 -18.07
N GLY A 93 -5.29 11.75 -17.76
CA GLY A 93 -4.20 10.96 -18.33
C GLY A 93 -2.86 11.04 -17.58
N ASP A 94 -2.80 11.77 -16.47
CA ASP A 94 -1.63 11.81 -15.60
C ASP A 94 -1.47 10.46 -14.90
N ASN A 95 -0.54 9.67 -15.43
CA ASN A 95 -0.25 8.33 -14.97
C ASN A 95 0.92 8.37 -13.98
N GLU A 96 0.62 8.31 -12.69
CA GLU A 96 1.64 8.22 -11.64
C GLU A 96 2.11 6.77 -11.46
N VAL A 97 3.41 6.59 -11.16
CA VAL A 97 3.94 5.28 -10.78
C VAL A 97 3.48 4.96 -9.37
N VAL A 98 2.75 3.85 -9.22
CA VAL A 98 2.09 3.44 -7.97
C VAL A 98 3.04 3.38 -6.78
N ALA A 99 4.25 2.86 -6.99
CA ALA A 99 5.27 2.78 -5.95
C ALA A 99 5.74 4.17 -5.48
N VAL A 100 5.78 5.16 -6.38
CA VAL A 100 6.19 6.53 -6.04
C VAL A 100 5.09 7.20 -5.21
N GLY A 101 3.83 7.14 -5.67
CA GLY A 101 2.70 7.72 -4.95
C GLY A 101 2.50 7.09 -3.58
N GLY A 102 2.61 5.76 -3.49
CA GLY A 102 2.57 5.06 -2.21
C GLY A 102 3.67 5.52 -1.25
N ALA A 103 4.93 5.52 -1.70
CA ALA A 103 6.05 5.96 -0.86
C ALA A 103 5.96 7.43 -0.42
N ALA A 104 5.47 8.32 -1.29
CA ALA A 104 5.23 9.72 -0.95
C ALA A 104 4.11 9.88 0.09
N ALA A 105 2.99 9.19 -0.11
CA ALA A 105 1.87 9.20 0.84
C ALA A 105 2.25 8.63 2.22
N GLY A 106 3.18 7.67 2.27
CA GLY A 106 3.72 7.10 3.50
C GLY A 106 4.89 7.88 4.10
N GLY A 107 5.36 8.96 3.46
CA GLY A 107 6.48 9.76 3.94
C GLY A 107 7.85 9.07 3.86
N HIS A 108 8.01 8.07 2.99
CA HIS A 108 9.21 7.23 2.93
C HIS A 108 10.27 7.75 1.93
N ILE A 109 11.00 8.80 2.32
CA ILE A 109 12.04 9.44 1.51
C ILE A 109 13.10 8.45 1.01
N ALA A 110 13.60 7.56 1.87
CA ALA A 110 14.60 6.56 1.50
C ALA A 110 14.10 5.51 0.47
N VAL A 111 12.79 5.37 0.31
CA VAL A 111 12.18 4.56 -0.77
C VAL A 111 12.07 5.39 -2.04
N LEU A 112 11.67 6.65 -1.95
CA LEU A 112 11.61 7.57 -3.09
C LEU A 112 12.98 7.75 -3.75
N GLU A 113 14.04 7.93 -2.97
CA GLU A 113 15.41 8.04 -3.49
C GLU A 113 15.85 6.76 -4.20
N TRP A 114 15.51 5.60 -3.62
CA TRP A 114 15.78 4.32 -4.24
C TRP A 114 14.98 4.12 -5.54
N LEU A 115 13.70 4.51 -5.56
CA LEU A 115 12.87 4.45 -6.77
C LEU A 115 13.37 5.38 -7.86
N ARG A 116 13.88 6.57 -7.52
CA ARG A 116 14.50 7.52 -8.46
C ARG A 116 15.75 6.92 -9.12
N SER A 117 16.45 6.02 -8.45
CA SER A 117 17.64 5.34 -8.99
C SER A 117 17.33 4.06 -9.78
N LYS A 118 16.07 3.82 -10.19
CA LYS A 118 15.60 2.61 -10.89
C LYS A 118 14.97 2.87 -12.24
#